data_AF-A0A6J6VNQ1-F1
#
_entry.id   AF-A0A6J6VNQ1-F1
#
_cell.length_a   1.000
_cell.length_b   1.000
_cell.length_c   1.000
_cell.angle_alpha   90.00
_cell.angle_beta   90.00
_cell.angle_gamma   90.00
#
_symmetry.space_group_name_H-M   'P 1'
#
loop_
_entity.id
_entity.type
_entity.pdbx_description
1 polymer ?
#
loop_
_entity_poly.entity_id
_entity_poly.type
_entity_poly.pdbx_seq_one_letter_code
_entity_poly.pdbx_strand_id
1 'polypeptide(L)'
;MAASSTIKSKKSHGNQGNSRPRSAAESAQVDGWEPVNDVAVVGRISSVGEVVTLPSGSQVISVRVVVPRSDGRSDVFDCSAWTAALRRKVASWRIGDVISIEGHMRRRFWRAGTIPSSRWDVEIAVASRILKSNPT
;
A
#
# COMPACT_ATOMS: atom_id res chain seq x y z
N MET A 1 -13.83 75.91 -13.25
CA MET A 1 -13.90 75.07 -12.03
C MET A 1 -14.48 73.73 -12.44
N ALA A 2 -13.61 72.77 -12.78
CA ALA A 2 -13.33 71.54 -12.01
C ALA A 2 -14.54 70.57 -12.02
N ALA A 3 -14.52 69.54 -12.89
CA ALA A 3 -14.07 68.14 -12.62
C ALA A 3 -15.02 67.42 -11.64
N SER A 4 -15.44 66.16 -11.78
CA SER A 4 -14.84 64.99 -12.42
C SER A 4 -15.90 63.88 -12.45
N SER A 5 -15.79 62.97 -13.44
CA SER A 5 -16.57 61.73 -13.49
C SER A 5 -16.24 60.81 -12.31
N THR A 6 -17.17 60.02 -11.80
CA THR A 6 -16.82 58.70 -11.22
C THR A 6 -17.98 57.72 -11.32
N ILE A 7 -17.78 56.74 -12.19
CA ILE A 7 -18.51 55.48 -12.31
C ILE A 7 -18.31 54.69 -11.00
N LYS A 8 -19.39 54.38 -10.27
CA LYS A 8 -19.31 53.46 -9.12
C LYS A 8 -19.26 52.02 -9.65
N SER A 9 -18.03 51.49 -9.69
CA SER A 9 -17.71 50.09 -9.89
C SER A 9 -18.46 49.18 -8.92
N LYS A 10 -19.14 48.17 -9.48
CA LYS A 10 -19.78 47.07 -8.78
C LYS A 10 -18.68 46.20 -8.17
N LYS A 11 -18.44 46.32 -6.86
CA LYS A 11 -17.55 45.39 -6.13
C LYS A 11 -18.16 43.98 -6.19
N SER A 12 -17.67 43.17 -7.13
CA SER A 12 -17.80 41.72 -7.08
C SER A 12 -17.20 41.27 -5.75
N HIS A 13 -18.05 40.83 -4.83
CA HIS A 13 -17.59 40.09 -3.67
C HIS A 13 -16.91 38.83 -4.20
N GLY A 14 -15.58 38.84 -4.15
CA GLY A 14 -14.76 37.69 -4.48
C GLY A 14 -15.25 36.52 -3.64
N ASN A 15 -15.71 35.48 -4.33
CA ASN A 15 -15.89 34.15 -3.76
C ASN A 15 -14.52 33.77 -3.18
N GLN A 16 -14.35 33.91 -1.86
CA GLN A 16 -13.23 33.31 -1.14
C GLN A 16 -13.46 31.81 -1.23
N GLY A 17 -12.97 31.27 -2.34
CA GLY A 17 -13.12 29.90 -2.73
C GLY A 17 -12.69 29.02 -1.58
N ASN A 18 -13.62 28.15 -1.19
CA ASN A 18 -13.40 27.04 -0.31
C ASN A 18 -12.38 26.11 -0.98
N SER A 19 -11.10 26.47 -0.96
CA SER A 19 -10.02 25.67 -1.54
C SER A 19 -9.79 24.51 -0.58
N ARG A 20 -10.53 23.41 -0.82
CA ARG A 20 -10.16 22.11 -0.26
C ARG A 20 -8.66 21.93 -0.52
N PRO A 21 -7.86 21.56 0.48
CA PRO A 21 -6.47 21.24 0.21
C PRO A 21 -6.47 20.12 -0.84
N ARG A 22 -5.73 20.34 -1.95
CA ARG A 22 -5.51 19.29 -2.95
C ARG A 22 -5.07 18.05 -2.21
N SER A 23 -5.65 16.90 -2.55
CA SER A 23 -5.26 15.66 -1.89
C SER A 23 -3.74 15.48 -2.01
N ALA A 24 -3.09 14.81 -1.04
CA ALA A 24 -1.66 14.53 -1.12
C ALA A 24 -1.27 13.82 -2.44
N ALA A 25 -2.19 13.06 -3.04
CA ALA A 25 -2.02 12.44 -4.34
C ALA A 25 -2.01 13.47 -5.49
N GLU A 26 -2.91 14.45 -5.47
CA GLU A 26 -3.02 15.51 -6.47
C GLU A 26 -1.86 16.51 -6.39
N SER A 27 -1.24 16.66 -5.23
CA SER A 27 -0.04 17.49 -5.04
C SER A 27 1.27 16.77 -5.38
N ALA A 28 1.23 15.44 -5.50
CA ALA A 28 2.36 14.61 -5.94
C ALA A 28 2.37 14.38 -7.47
N GLN A 29 1.31 14.77 -8.18
CA GLN A 29 1.26 14.69 -9.64
C GLN A 29 2.24 15.70 -10.25
N VAL A 30 3.20 15.16 -10.98
CA VAL A 30 4.14 15.94 -11.81
C VAL A 30 3.72 15.72 -13.26
N ASP A 31 3.47 16.80 -13.99
CA ASP A 31 3.04 16.72 -15.39
C ASP A 31 4.05 15.92 -16.23
N GLY A 32 3.54 14.99 -17.03
CA GLY A 32 4.36 14.12 -17.88
C GLY A 32 5.05 12.96 -17.16
N TRP A 33 4.74 12.71 -15.89
CA TRP A 33 5.26 11.57 -15.13
C TRP A 33 4.14 10.64 -14.65
N GLU A 34 4.30 9.34 -14.89
CA GLU A 34 3.39 8.30 -14.41
C GLU A 34 4.00 7.60 -13.18
N PRO A 35 3.34 7.62 -12.00
CA PRO A 35 3.85 6.95 -10.81
C PRO A 35 3.78 5.43 -10.96
N VAL A 36 4.88 4.75 -10.62
CA VAL A 36 4.97 3.29 -10.59
C VAL A 36 5.29 2.82 -9.17
N ASN A 37 4.53 1.85 -8.68
CA ASN A 37 4.77 1.18 -7.40
C ASN A 37 4.57 -0.31 -7.58
N ASP A 38 5.50 -0.95 -8.28
CA ASP A 38 5.44 -2.37 -8.55
C ASP A 38 6.55 -3.08 -7.79
N VAL A 39 6.18 -4.19 -7.16
CA VAL A 39 7.07 -5.04 -6.40
C VAL A 39 6.85 -6.47 -6.87
N ALA A 40 7.94 -7.12 -7.32
CA ALA A 40 7.98 -8.54 -7.62
C ALA A 40 8.91 -9.24 -6.61
N VAL A 41 8.40 -10.28 -5.97
CA VAL A 41 9.14 -11.07 -4.97
C VAL A 41 8.97 -12.54 -5.28
N VAL A 42 10.09 -13.23 -5.49
CA VAL A 42 10.15 -14.69 -5.55
C VAL A 42 11.00 -15.19 -4.40
N GLY A 43 10.42 -16.03 -3.54
CA GLY A 43 11.11 -16.49 -2.36
C GLY A 43 10.37 -17.61 -1.65
N ARG A 44 10.91 -17.99 -0.49
CA ARG A 44 10.34 -19.06 0.34
C ARG A 44 9.43 -18.49 1.40
N ILE A 45 8.30 -19.14 1.63
CA ILE A 45 7.44 -18.82 2.77
C ILE A 45 8.16 -19.20 4.07
N SER A 46 8.27 -18.26 4.99
CA SER A 46 8.77 -18.50 6.35
C SER A 46 7.68 -18.38 7.42
N SER A 47 6.53 -17.79 7.08
CA SER A 47 5.38 -17.70 7.98
C SER A 47 4.10 -17.52 7.16
N VAL A 48 3.04 -18.18 7.61
CA VAL A 48 1.67 -17.98 7.15
C VAL A 48 0.82 -17.65 8.37
N GLY A 49 0.21 -16.47 8.38
CA GLY A 49 -0.72 -16.07 9.43
C GLY A 49 -2.12 -16.61 9.19
N GLU A 50 -3.02 -16.32 10.11
CA GLU A 50 -4.44 -16.58 9.97
C GLU A 50 -5.17 -15.39 9.30
N VAL A 51 -6.38 -15.63 8.80
CA VAL A 51 -7.25 -14.54 8.33
C VAL A 51 -7.73 -13.73 9.54
N VAL A 52 -7.39 -12.44 9.55
CA VAL A 52 -7.79 -11.48 10.59
C VAL A 52 -8.86 -10.54 10.03
N THR A 53 -9.95 -10.36 10.77
CA THR A 53 -10.94 -9.31 10.52
C THR A 53 -10.53 -8.05 11.28
N LEU A 54 -10.35 -6.94 10.57
CA LEU A 54 -10.01 -5.64 11.14
C LEU A 54 -11.27 -4.95 11.72
N PRO A 55 -11.12 -3.94 12.60
CA PRO A 55 -12.25 -3.16 13.11
C PRO A 55 -13.12 -2.52 12.01
N SER A 56 -12.56 -2.31 10.81
CA SER A 56 -13.28 -1.85 9.62
C SER A 56 -14.18 -2.90 8.97
N GLY A 57 -14.17 -4.15 9.44
CA GLY A 57 -14.83 -5.31 8.82
C GLY A 57 -14.05 -5.92 7.64
N SER A 58 -13.00 -5.25 7.17
CA SER A 58 -12.13 -5.80 6.12
C SER A 58 -11.32 -6.98 6.66
N GLN A 59 -11.07 -7.97 5.79
CA GLN A 59 -10.29 -9.15 6.14
C GLN A 59 -8.94 -9.17 5.44
N VAL A 60 -7.90 -9.59 6.15
CA VAL A 60 -6.53 -9.68 5.66
C VAL A 60 -5.85 -10.94 6.18
N ILE A 61 -5.01 -11.57 5.37
CA ILE A 61 -4.03 -12.57 5.83
C ILE A 61 -2.64 -12.03 5.55
N SER A 62 -1.71 -12.26 6.48
CA SER A 62 -0.31 -11.87 6.31
C SER A 62 0.57 -13.09 6.11
N VAL A 63 1.55 -12.99 5.23
CA VAL A 63 2.59 -14.00 5.03
C VAL A 63 3.96 -13.34 5.03
N ARG A 64 4.97 -14.13 5.36
CA ARG A 64 6.36 -13.69 5.29
C ARG A 64 7.11 -14.50 4.26
N VAL A 65 7.82 -13.79 3.40
CA VAL A 65 8.65 -14.34 2.33
C VAL A 65 10.09 -13.99 2.60
N VAL A 66 10.95 -14.99 2.51
CA VAL A 66 12.39 -14.85 2.68
C VAL A 66 13.06 -15.05 1.31
N VAL A 67 13.90 -14.10 0.95
CA VAL A 67 14.68 -14.11 -0.29
C VAL A 67 16.15 -14.26 0.09
N PRO A 68 16.80 -15.40 -0.23
CA PRO A 68 18.21 -15.58 0.07
C PRO A 68 19.07 -14.64 -0.78
N ARG A 69 20.17 -14.16 -0.19
CA ARG A 69 21.16 -13.31 -0.83
C ARG A 69 22.44 -14.10 -1.08
N SER A 70 23.24 -13.67 -2.06
CA SER A 70 24.53 -14.31 -2.38
C SER A 70 25.55 -14.23 -1.24
N ASP A 71 25.38 -13.28 -0.32
CA ASP A 71 26.24 -13.07 0.85
C ASP A 71 25.85 -13.93 2.07
N GLY A 72 24.97 -14.92 1.89
CA GLY A 72 24.50 -15.81 2.96
C GLY A 72 23.46 -15.20 3.90
N ARG A 73 23.06 -13.94 3.70
CA ARG A 73 21.94 -13.31 4.43
C ARG A 73 20.62 -13.55 3.71
N SER A 74 19.55 -12.96 4.21
CA SER A 74 18.26 -12.97 3.53
C SER A 74 17.52 -11.67 3.73
N ASP A 75 16.80 -11.26 2.69
CA ASP A 75 15.82 -10.18 2.78
C ASP A 75 14.46 -10.77 3.17
N VAL A 76 13.71 -10.01 3.97
CA VAL A 76 12.45 -10.46 4.55
C VAL A 76 11.35 -9.49 4.14
N PHE A 77 10.31 -10.03 3.50
CA PHE A 77 9.16 -9.27 3.04
C PHE A 77 7.93 -9.76 3.78
N ASP A 78 7.27 -8.87 4.52
CA ASP A 78 5.90 -9.11 4.93
C ASP A 78 4.98 -8.74 3.79
N CYS A 79 4.03 -9.61 3.53
CA CYS A 79 3.09 -9.47 2.44
C CYS A 79 1.68 -9.66 3.00
N SER A 80 0.71 -8.99 2.40
CA SER A 80 -0.69 -9.05 2.82
C SER A 80 -1.63 -9.28 1.66
N ALA A 81 -2.59 -10.17 1.85
CA ALA A 81 -3.64 -10.45 0.88
C ALA A 81 -5.00 -9.99 1.42
N TRP A 82 -5.66 -9.11 0.65
CA TRP A 82 -6.90 -8.43 1.05
C TRP A 82 -8.14 -8.91 0.32
N THR A 83 -8.02 -9.49 -0.89
CA THR A 83 -9.18 -10.01 -1.60
C THR A 83 -9.51 -11.43 -1.13
N ALA A 84 -10.78 -11.83 -1.18
CA ALA A 84 -11.16 -13.18 -0.74
C ALA A 84 -10.44 -14.29 -1.53
N ALA A 85 -10.20 -14.07 -2.83
CA ALA A 85 -9.46 -15.00 -3.68
C ALA A 85 -7.99 -15.15 -3.26
N LEU A 86 -7.30 -14.02 -3.02
CA LEU A 86 -5.92 -14.05 -2.55
C LEU A 86 -5.82 -14.63 -1.14
N ARG A 87 -6.76 -14.29 -0.23
CA ARG A 87 -6.78 -14.85 1.12
C ARG A 87 -6.87 -16.37 1.09
N ARG A 88 -7.82 -16.94 0.35
CA ARG A 88 -7.96 -18.41 0.22
C ARG A 88 -6.71 -19.06 -0.40
N LYS A 89 -6.16 -18.43 -1.44
CA LYS A 89 -4.95 -18.94 -2.12
C LYS A 89 -3.77 -19.00 -1.15
N VAL A 90 -3.48 -17.88 -0.49
CA VAL A 90 -2.33 -17.72 0.39
C VAL A 90 -2.47 -18.57 1.66
N ALA A 91 -3.68 -18.72 2.22
CA ALA A 91 -3.95 -19.59 3.36
C ALA A 91 -3.69 -21.09 3.08
N SER A 92 -3.69 -21.50 1.80
CA SER A 92 -3.39 -22.90 1.42
C SER A 92 -1.90 -23.22 1.34
N TRP A 93 -1.04 -22.21 1.47
CA TRP A 93 0.40 -22.38 1.37
C TRP A 93 1.02 -22.81 2.68
N ARG A 94 2.24 -23.36 2.60
CA ARG A 94 2.96 -23.88 3.75
C ARG A 94 4.33 -23.24 3.87
N ILE A 95 4.85 -23.25 5.09
CA ILE A 95 6.26 -22.89 5.32
C ILE A 95 7.14 -23.77 4.43
N GLY A 96 8.10 -23.12 3.77
CA GLY A 96 9.01 -23.73 2.80
C GLY A 96 8.53 -23.74 1.35
N ASP A 97 7.24 -23.48 1.06
CA ASP A 97 6.77 -23.31 -0.32
C ASP A 97 7.55 -22.18 -1.00
N VAL A 98 7.94 -22.37 -2.26
CA VAL A 98 8.50 -21.29 -3.10
C VAL A 98 7.36 -20.65 -3.87
N ILE A 99 7.24 -19.34 -3.75
CA ILE A 99 6.12 -18.56 -4.28
C ILE A 99 6.62 -17.34 -5.04
N SER A 100 5.81 -16.87 -6.00
CA SER A 100 5.94 -15.57 -6.63
C SER A 100 4.79 -14.67 -6.18
N ILE A 101 5.12 -13.42 -5.84
CA ILE A 101 4.19 -12.35 -5.52
C ILE A 101 4.49 -11.17 -6.43
N GLU A 102 3.43 -10.57 -6.97
CA GLU A 102 3.44 -9.23 -7.54
C GLU A 102 2.46 -8.36 -6.75
N GLY A 103 2.81 -7.10 -6.56
CA GLY A 103 1.99 -6.19 -5.78
C GLY A 103 2.62 -4.82 -5.61
N HIS A 104 2.22 -4.15 -4.53
CA HIS A 104 2.58 -2.75 -4.29
C HIS A 104 3.17 -2.60 -2.89
N MET A 105 4.20 -1.77 -2.77
CA MET A 105 4.75 -1.42 -1.46
C MET A 105 3.79 -0.47 -0.73
N ARG A 106 3.43 -0.80 0.50
CA ARG A 106 2.56 0.01 1.36
C ARG A 106 3.24 0.29 2.69
N ARG A 107 3.17 1.54 3.17
CA ARG A 107 3.48 1.85 4.57
C ARG A 107 2.20 1.86 5.36
N ARG A 108 2.04 0.91 6.27
CA ARG A 108 0.92 0.86 7.21
C ARG A 108 1.30 1.53 8.50
N PHE A 109 0.34 2.24 9.07
CA PHE A 109 0.47 2.90 10.36
C PHE A 109 -0.58 2.32 11.30
N TRP A 110 -0.18 2.10 12.54
CA TRP A 110 -1.09 1.73 13.62
C TRP A 110 -0.54 2.23 14.93
N ARG A 111 -1.34 2.16 15.99
CA ARG A 111 -0.89 2.50 17.35
C ARG A 111 -0.64 1.21 18.12
N ALA A 112 0.59 1.01 18.58
CA ALA A 112 0.93 -0.03 19.53
C ALA A 112 1.10 0.66 20.89
N GLY A 113 0.04 0.69 21.69
CA GLY A 113 -0.01 1.50 22.92
C GLY A 113 0.05 3.00 22.62
N THR A 114 0.94 3.72 23.31
CA THR A 114 1.09 5.18 23.16
C THR A 114 1.95 5.59 21.95
N ILE A 115 2.74 4.67 21.39
CA ILE A 115 3.72 4.96 20.34
C ILE A 115 3.10 4.67 18.96
N PRO A 116 3.10 5.66 18.04
CA PRO A 116 2.80 5.42 16.63
C PRO A 116 3.80 4.41 16.06
N SER A 117 3.30 3.33 15.47
CA SER A 117 4.08 2.33 14.77
C SER A 117 3.79 2.36 13.29
N SER A 118 4.80 2.01 12.50
CA SER A 118 4.64 1.83 11.06
C SER A 118 5.45 0.65 10.56
N ARG A 119 4.97 -0.02 9.52
CA ARG A 119 5.69 -1.07 8.81
C ARG A 119 5.42 -0.98 7.33
N TRP A 120 6.45 -1.31 6.57
CA TRP A 120 6.35 -1.52 5.14
C TRP A 120 5.97 -2.96 4.86
N ASP A 121 4.99 -3.16 4.00
CA ASP A 121 4.59 -4.48 3.54
C ASP A 121 4.20 -4.46 2.06
N VAL A 122 4.26 -5.62 1.43
CA VAL A 122 3.82 -5.82 0.05
C VAL A 122 2.34 -6.19 0.06
N GLU A 123 1.50 -5.30 -0.43
CA GLU A 123 0.11 -5.63 -0.72
C GLU A 123 0.05 -6.47 -1.98
N ILE A 124 -0.36 -7.73 -1.83
CA ILE A 124 -0.39 -8.72 -2.90
C ILE A 124 -1.50 -8.37 -3.88
N ALA A 125 -1.13 -8.23 -5.16
CA ALA A 125 -2.06 -8.14 -6.28
C ALA A 125 -2.19 -9.48 -7.00
N VAL A 126 -1.05 -10.14 -7.25
CA VAL A 126 -0.97 -11.46 -7.89
C VAL A 126 -0.07 -12.37 -7.07
N ALA A 127 -0.43 -13.64 -6.99
CA ALA A 127 0.31 -14.63 -6.23
C ALA A 127 0.22 -16.02 -6.89
N SER A 128 1.34 -16.73 -6.94
CA SER A 128 1.42 -18.10 -7.43
C SER A 128 2.40 -18.93 -6.59
N ARG A 129 2.12 -20.24 -6.45
CA ARG A 129 3.06 -21.18 -5.84
C ARG A 129 3.83 -21.87 -6.97
N ILE A 130 5.15 -21.77 -6.91
CA ILE A 130 6.07 -22.33 -7.90
C ILE A 130 6.45 -23.76 -7.48
N LEU A 131 6.88 -23.94 -6.22
CA LEU A 131 7.27 -25.23 -5.67
C LEU A 131 6.58 -25.46 -4.33
N LYS A 132 6.11 -26.69 -4.11
CA LYS A 132 5.64 -27.13 -2.80
C LYS A 132 6.84 -27.49 -1.92
N SER A 133 6.77 -27.17 -0.64
CA SER A 133 7.67 -27.80 0.33
C SER A 133 7.40 -29.30 0.40
N ASN A 134 8.44 -30.05 0.73
CA ASN A 134 8.25 -31.46 1.05
C ASN A 134 7.36 -31.55 2.30
N PRO A 135 6.37 -32.45 2.33
CA PRO A 135 5.68 -32.76 3.56
C PRO A 135 6.72 -33.31 4.55
N THR A 136 6.81 -32.67 5.72
CA THR A 136 7.54 -33.20 6.87
C THR A 136 6.89 -34.48 7.35
#